data_AF-A0A5K7XC84-F1
#
_entry.id   AF-A0A5K7XC84-F1
#
_cell.length_a   1.000
_cell.length_b   1.000
_cell.length_c   1.000
_cell.angle_alpha   90.00
_cell.angle_beta   90.00
_cell.angle_gamma   90.00
#
_symmetry.space_group_name_H-M   'P 1'
#
loop_
_entity.id
_entity.type
_entity.pdbx_description
1 polymer ?
#
loop_
_entity_poly.entity_id
_entity_poly.type
_entity_poly.pdbx_seq_one_letter_code
_entity_poly.pdbx_strand_id
1 'polypeptide(L)'
;MKKSRDEIALILALATGSSVREAAALSGFSERTAHRRIGEPGFQQRVSSTRDELWGKAVGKLASVAATAVTTLEELLGCDDAKVRLGAARAILAVSPQLRECIEHERRLTELEAQHAGEK
;
A
#
# COMPACT_ATOMS: atom_id res chain seq x y z
N MET A 1 6.06 -27.56 -14.54
CA MET A 1 5.00 -26.64 -14.05
C MET A 1 4.98 -26.43 -12.53
N LYS A 2 5.14 -27.47 -11.68
CA LYS A 2 5.09 -27.35 -10.20
C LYS A 2 6.02 -26.27 -9.60
N LYS A 3 7.30 -26.27 -9.98
CA LYS A 3 8.32 -25.33 -9.51
C LYS A 3 8.01 -23.84 -9.77
N SER A 4 7.24 -23.53 -10.82
CA SER A 4 6.84 -22.15 -11.15
C SER A 4 5.67 -21.68 -10.28
N ARG A 5 4.73 -22.57 -9.95
CA ARG A 5 3.61 -22.26 -9.04
C ARG A 5 4.10 -22.03 -7.61
N ASP A 6 5.00 -22.91 -7.15
CA ASP A 6 5.63 -22.80 -5.84
C ASP A 6 6.41 -21.48 -5.73
N GLU A 7 7.12 -21.08 -6.78
CA GLU A 7 7.85 -19.81 -6.82
C GLU A 7 6.91 -18.59 -6.75
N ILE A 8 5.77 -18.62 -7.44
CA ILE A 8 4.73 -17.58 -7.33
C ILE A 8 4.19 -17.52 -5.90
N ALA A 9 3.90 -18.66 -5.28
CA ALA A 9 3.42 -18.72 -3.90
C ALA A 9 4.44 -18.14 -2.90
N LEU A 10 5.72 -18.40 -3.10
CA LEU A 10 6.79 -17.84 -2.26
C LEU A 10 6.87 -16.31 -2.41
N ILE A 11 6.81 -15.81 -3.65
CA ILE A 11 6.82 -14.37 -3.92
C ILE A 11 5.61 -13.70 -3.25
N LEU A 12 4.41 -14.27 -3.43
CA LEU A 12 3.19 -13.72 -2.89
C LEU A 12 3.22 -13.67 -1.36
N ALA A 13 3.63 -14.75 -0.70
CA ALA A 13 3.71 -14.81 0.75
C ALA A 13 4.70 -13.78 1.33
N LEU A 14 5.84 -13.57 0.67
CA LEU A 14 6.81 -12.54 1.06
C LEU A 14 6.30 -11.12 0.77
N ALA A 15 5.61 -10.93 -0.35
CA ALA A 15 5.02 -9.64 -0.72
C ALA A 15 3.95 -9.20 0.28
N THR A 16 3.16 -10.13 0.81
CA THR A 16 2.14 -9.90 1.86
C THR A 16 2.70 -9.84 3.28
N GLY A 17 4.02 -9.95 3.47
CA GLY A 17 4.67 -9.71 4.77
C GLY A 17 4.91 -10.96 5.62
N SER A 18 4.73 -12.17 5.09
CA SER A 18 5.08 -13.40 5.80
C SER A 18 6.59 -13.46 6.07
N SER A 19 6.99 -14.08 7.17
CA SER A 19 8.40 -14.40 7.42
C SER A 19 8.94 -15.38 6.39
N VAL A 20 10.27 -15.46 6.23
CA VAL A 20 10.90 -16.41 5.28
C VAL A 20 10.52 -17.85 5.57
N ARG A 21 10.39 -18.21 6.85
CA ARG A 21 9.95 -19.53 7.30
C ARG A 21 8.52 -19.83 6.87
N GLU A 22 7.59 -18.93 7.16
CA GLU A 22 6.18 -19.11 6.79
C GLU A 22 6.00 -19.15 5.27
N ALA A 23 6.67 -18.25 4.56
CA ALA A 23 6.63 -18.20 3.10
C ALA A 23 7.18 -19.50 2.49
N ALA A 24 8.26 -20.06 3.04
CA ALA A 24 8.81 -21.35 2.62
C ALA A 24 7.81 -22.49 2.82
N ALA A 25 7.17 -22.56 4.00
CA ALA A 25 6.15 -23.56 4.31
C ALA A 25 4.93 -23.45 3.38
N LEU A 26 4.42 -22.24 3.14
CA LEU A 26 3.28 -21.96 2.26
C LEU A 26 3.54 -22.27 0.79
N SER A 27 4.80 -22.20 0.37
CA SER A 27 5.22 -22.42 -1.02
C SER A 27 5.81 -23.80 -1.29
N GLY A 28 5.97 -24.64 -0.26
CA GLY A 28 6.57 -25.97 -0.39
C GLY A 28 8.10 -25.96 -0.59
N PHE A 29 8.77 -24.84 -0.29
CA PHE A 29 10.23 -24.75 -0.28
C PHE A 29 10.81 -25.05 1.11
N SER A 30 12.06 -25.51 1.16
CA SER A 30 12.83 -25.51 2.40
C SER A 30 13.28 -24.08 2.76
N GLU A 31 13.43 -23.77 4.06
CA GLU A 31 13.92 -22.46 4.53
C GLU A 31 15.26 -22.09 3.86
N ARG A 32 16.19 -23.04 3.73
CA ARG A 32 17.48 -22.85 3.02
C ARG A 32 17.27 -22.39 1.58
N THR A 33 16.30 -22.97 0.87
CA THR A 33 16.02 -22.60 -0.52
C THR A 33 15.40 -21.22 -0.59
N ALA A 34 14.45 -20.89 0.30
CA ALA A 34 13.85 -19.58 0.37
C ALA A 34 14.90 -18.49 0.66
N HIS A 35 15.80 -18.71 1.63
CA HIS A 35 16.91 -17.80 1.91
C HIS A 35 17.84 -17.61 0.71
N ARG A 36 18.20 -18.69 0.00
CA ARG A 36 19.01 -18.58 -1.23
C ARG A 36 18.31 -17.73 -2.29
N ARG A 37 17.00 -17.94 -2.51
CA ARG A 37 16.20 -17.19 -3.47
C ARG A 37 16.10 -15.71 -3.11
N ILE A 38 15.94 -15.37 -1.85
CA ILE A 38 15.91 -13.97 -1.39
C ILE A 38 17.22 -13.25 -1.69
N GLY A 39 18.35 -13.96 -1.78
CA GLY A 39 19.62 -13.36 -2.22
C GLY A 39 19.71 -13.08 -3.73
N GLU A 40 18.79 -13.58 -4.55
CA GLU A 40 18.79 -13.38 -5.99
C GLU A 40 18.15 -12.02 -6.35
N PRO A 41 18.86 -11.06 -6.99
CA PRO A 41 18.31 -9.72 -7.23
C PRO A 41 17.00 -9.72 -8.03
N GLY A 42 16.89 -10.57 -9.05
CA GLY A 42 15.67 -10.72 -9.83
C GLY A 42 14.49 -11.27 -9.02
N PHE A 43 14.75 -12.08 -7.98
CA PHE A 43 13.70 -12.56 -7.08
C PHE A 43 13.21 -11.42 -6.18
N GLN A 44 14.13 -10.65 -5.59
CA GLN A 44 13.80 -9.48 -4.76
C GLN A 44 12.98 -8.46 -5.54
N GLN A 45 13.37 -8.18 -6.79
CA GLN A 45 12.64 -7.25 -7.65
C GLN A 45 11.19 -7.71 -7.86
N ARG A 46 10.96 -9.00 -8.16
CA ARG A 46 9.59 -9.52 -8.31
C ARG A 46 8.77 -9.45 -7.03
N VAL A 47 9.38 -9.68 -5.86
CA VAL A 47 8.71 -9.50 -4.56
C VAL A 47 8.30 -8.04 -4.36
N SER A 48 9.21 -7.10 -4.66
CA SER A 48 8.91 -5.67 -4.60
C SER A 48 7.77 -5.31 -5.54
N SER A 49 7.87 -5.66 -6.83
CA SER A 49 6.82 -5.34 -7.82
C SER A 49 5.47 -5.96 -7.44
N THR A 50 5.45 -7.20 -6.96
CA THR A 50 4.20 -7.84 -6.49
C THR A 50 3.61 -7.08 -5.29
N ARG A 51 4.46 -6.64 -4.37
CA ARG A 51 4.03 -5.83 -3.22
C ARG A 51 3.47 -4.48 -3.67
N ASP A 52 4.13 -3.82 -4.62
CA ASP A 52 3.69 -2.54 -5.18
C ASP A 52 2.32 -2.68 -5.87
N GLU A 53 2.11 -3.76 -6.63
CA GLU A 53 0.81 -4.07 -7.24
C GLU A 53 -0.30 -4.30 -6.20
N LEU A 54 0.01 -5.00 -5.10
CA LEU A 54 -0.93 -5.23 -4.01
C LEU A 54 -1.30 -3.91 -3.32
N TRP A 55 -0.31 -3.06 -3.06
CA TRP A 55 -0.54 -1.73 -2.48
C TRP A 55 -1.37 -0.85 -3.42
N GLY A 56 -1.05 -0.80 -4.71
CA GLY A 56 -1.83 -0.04 -5.69
C GLY A 56 -3.31 -0.45 -5.70
N LYS A 57 -3.60 -1.76 -5.65
CA LYS A 57 -4.98 -2.26 -5.54
C LYS A 57 -5.65 -1.86 -4.23
N ALA A 58 -4.96 -1.99 -3.10
CA ALA A 58 -5.49 -1.64 -1.79
C ALA A 58 -5.80 -0.13 -1.69
N VAL A 59 -4.88 0.72 -2.17
CA VAL A 59 -5.04 2.18 -2.21
C VAL A 59 -6.20 2.55 -3.13
N GLY A 60 -6.30 1.96 -4.33
CA GLY A 60 -7.43 2.21 -5.22
C GLY A 60 -8.78 1.83 -4.58
N LYS A 61 -8.84 0.71 -3.87
CA LYS A 61 -10.03 0.32 -3.12
C LYS A 61 -10.36 1.29 -1.99
N LEU A 62 -9.36 1.72 -1.21
CA LEU A 62 -9.53 2.71 -0.16
C LEU A 62 -10.03 4.04 -0.73
N ALA A 63 -9.42 4.52 -1.81
CA ALA A 63 -9.82 5.76 -2.49
C ALA A 63 -11.29 5.70 -2.94
N SER A 64 -11.74 4.55 -3.47
CA SER A 64 -13.14 4.39 -3.92
C SER A 64 -14.18 4.54 -2.81
N VAL A 65 -13.81 4.30 -1.54
CA VAL A 65 -14.73 4.43 -0.39
C VAL A 65 -14.46 5.67 0.46
N ALA A 66 -13.32 6.35 0.25
CA ALA A 66 -12.92 7.51 1.03
C ALA A 66 -13.93 8.67 0.92
N ALA A 67 -14.47 8.91 -0.27
CA ALA A 67 -15.49 9.94 -0.47
C ALA A 67 -16.76 9.66 0.38
N THR A 68 -17.22 8.42 0.42
CA THR A 68 -18.37 8.00 1.25
C THR A 68 -18.07 8.18 2.75
N ALA A 69 -16.85 7.88 3.18
CA ALA A 69 -16.43 8.09 4.57
C ALA A 69 -16.44 9.59 4.94
N VAL A 70 -16.00 10.47 4.03
CA VAL A 70 -16.07 11.93 4.23
C VAL A 70 -17.51 12.39 4.36
N THR A 71 -18.42 11.97 3.46
CA THR A 71 -19.85 12.29 3.56
C THR A 71 -20.44 11.84 4.90
N THR A 72 -20.07 10.63 5.35
CA THR A 72 -20.52 10.12 6.67
C THR A 72 -20.03 11.03 7.80
N LEU A 73 -18.76 11.46 7.77
CA LEU A 73 -18.21 12.37 8.78
C LEU A 73 -18.89 13.74 8.74
N GLU A 74 -19.20 14.27 7.55
CA GLU A 74 -19.95 15.52 7.37
C GLU A 74 -21.36 15.44 7.98
N GLU A 75 -22.09 14.35 7.74
CA GLU A 75 -23.40 14.10 8.33
C GLU A 75 -23.32 14.04 9.86
N LEU A 76 -22.30 13.38 10.41
CA LEU A 76 -22.09 13.27 11.86
C LEU A 76 -21.76 14.62 12.53
N LEU A 77 -21.35 15.65 11.78
CA LEU A 77 -21.21 17.01 12.33
C LEU A 77 -22.57 17.61 12.72
N GLY A 78 -23.67 17.12 12.16
CA GLY A 78 -25.03 17.49 12.53
C GLY A 78 -25.66 16.65 13.65
N CYS A 79 -24.94 15.64 14.18
CA CYS A 79 -25.48 14.75 15.22
C CYS A 79 -25.75 15.49 16.52
N ASP A 80 -26.88 15.21 17.20
CA ASP A 80 -27.24 15.82 18.48
C ASP A 80 -26.26 15.44 19.61
N ASP A 81 -25.71 14.23 19.56
CA ASP A 81 -24.73 13.75 20.53
C ASP A 81 -23.40 14.52 20.36
N ALA A 82 -23.07 15.32 21.38
CA ALA A 82 -21.88 16.16 21.39
C ALA A 82 -20.57 15.36 21.30
N LYS A 83 -20.51 14.12 21.82
CA LYS A 83 -19.32 13.27 21.73
C LYS A 83 -19.12 12.76 20.30
N VAL A 84 -20.21 12.33 19.65
CA VAL A 84 -20.18 11.88 18.26
C VAL A 84 -19.76 13.02 17.34
N ARG A 85 -20.37 14.20 17.50
CA ARG A 85 -20.03 15.41 16.74
C ARG A 85 -18.58 15.85 16.93
N LEU A 86 -18.08 15.83 18.18
CA LEU A 86 -16.67 16.11 18.47
C LEU A 86 -15.73 15.07 17.85
N GLY A 87 -16.11 13.79 17.88
CA GLY A 87 -15.36 12.71 17.24
C GLY A 87 -15.21 12.89 15.74
N ALA A 88 -16.30 13.23 15.04
CA ALA A 88 -16.30 13.52 13.61
C ALA A 88 -15.41 14.74 13.27
N ALA A 89 -15.57 15.85 14.01
CA ALA A 89 -14.75 17.05 13.83
C ALA A 89 -13.26 16.76 14.02
N ARG A 90 -12.90 15.98 15.05
CA ARG A 90 -11.51 15.57 15.30
C ARG A 90 -10.96 14.69 14.18
N ALA A 91 -11.74 13.71 13.69
CA ALA A 91 -11.31 12.83 12.61
C ALA A 91 -11.01 13.61 11.32
N ILE A 92 -11.87 14.57 10.96
CA ILE A 92 -11.67 15.45 9.79
C ILE A 92 -10.39 16.29 9.96
N LEU A 93 -10.24 16.96 11.11
CA LEU A 93 -9.08 17.81 11.37
C LEU A 93 -7.77 17.01 11.46
N ALA A 94 -7.82 15.75 11.91
CA ALA A 94 -6.65 14.91 12.06
C ALA A 94 -6.04 14.42 10.74
N VAL A 95 -6.84 14.30 9.67
CA VAL A 95 -6.37 13.84 8.34
C VAL A 95 -6.06 14.99 7.37
N SER A 96 -6.55 16.20 7.68
CA SER A 96 -6.42 17.38 6.81
C SER A 96 -4.96 17.79 6.52
N PRO A 97 -4.02 17.82 7.50
CA PRO A 97 -2.63 18.17 7.22
C PRO A 97 -1.94 17.21 6.25
N GLN A 98 -2.14 15.90 6.43
CA GLN A 98 -1.51 14.86 5.63
C GLN A 98 -2.03 14.91 4.19
N LEU A 99 -3.33 15.13 3.98
CA LEU A 99 -3.89 15.30 2.64
C LEU A 99 -3.28 16.51 1.92
N ARG A 100 -3.12 17.63 2.64
CA ARG A 100 -2.48 18.83 2.10
C ARG A 100 -1.03 18.56 1.72
N GLU A 101 -0.27 17.89 2.58
CA GLU A 101 1.12 17.51 2.31
C GLU A 101 1.22 16.59 1.09
N CYS A 102 0.36 15.57 0.97
CA CYS A 102 0.33 14.69 -0.19
C CYS A 102 0.09 15.46 -1.50
N ILE A 103 -0.87 16.40 -1.53
CA ILE A 103 -1.17 17.21 -2.72
C ILE A 103 0.02 18.11 -3.09
N GLU A 104 0.64 18.77 -2.10
CA GLU A 104 1.79 19.63 -2.34
C GLU A 104 3.02 18.83 -2.80
N HIS A 105 3.22 17.64 -2.24
CA HIS A 105 4.33 16.77 -2.63
C HIS A 105 4.16 16.25 -4.05
N GLU A 106 2.95 15.80 -4.42
CA GLU A 106 2.63 15.36 -5.78
C GLU A 106 2.84 16.49 -6.80
N ARG A 107 2.37 17.70 -6.48
CA ARG A 107 2.58 18.89 -7.32
C ARG A 107 4.07 19.16 -7.54
N ARG A 108 4.86 19.17 -6.46
CA ARG A 108 6.30 19.40 -6.52
C ARG A 108 7.04 18.32 -7.30
N LEU A 109 6.65 17.05 -7.15
CA LEU A 109 7.23 15.94 -7.91
C LEU A 109 6.93 16.09 -9.40
N THR A 110 5.67 16.36 -9.77
CA THR A 110 5.26 16.58 -11.17
C THR A 110 6.02 17.75 -11.80
N GLU A 111 6.19 18.85 -11.06
CA GLU A 111 6.97 20.01 -11.53
C GLU A 111 8.45 19.66 -11.77
N LEU A 112 9.07 18.90 -10.86
CA LEU A 112 10.45 18.45 -11.03
C LEU A 112 10.61 17.47 -12.19
N GLU A 113 9.70 16.52 -12.34
CA GLU A 113 9.71 15.55 -13.44
C GLU A 113 9.57 16.26 -14.80
N ALA A 114 8.71 17.28 -14.88
CA ALA A 114 8.55 18.08 -16.10
C ALA A 114 9.82 18.87 -16.46
N GLN A 115 10.52 19.43 -15.48
CA GLN A 115 11.78 20.15 -15.70
C GLN A 115 12.88 19.22 -16.25
N HIS A 116 13.01 18.02 -15.70
CA HIS A 116 14.03 17.06 -16.15
C HIS A 116 13.64 16.31 -17.43
N ALA A 117 12.36 16.28 -17.80
CA ALA A 117 11.90 15.74 -19.08
C ALA A 117 12.27 16.63 -20.27
N GLY A 118 12.45 17.95 -20.06
CA GLY A 118 12.87 18.91 -21.08
C GLY A 118 14.38 19.00 -21.31
N GLU A 119 15.19 18.30 -20.51
CA GLU A 119 16.67 18.28 -20.59
C GLU A 119 17.23 17.06 -21.36
N LYS A 120 16.36 16.26 -22.00
CA LYS A 120 16.73 15.16 -22.90
C LYS A 120 16.52 15.55 -24.36
#